data_AF-A0AAE4MFY5-F1
#
_entry.id   AF-A0AAE4MFY5-F1
#
_cell.length_a   1.000
_cell.length_b   1.000
_cell.length_c   1.000
_cell.angle_alpha   90.00
_cell.angle_beta   90.00
_cell.angle_gamma   90.00
#
_symmetry.space_group_name_H-M   'P 1'
#
loop_
_entity.id
_entity.type
_entity.pdbx_description
1 polymer ?
#
loop_
_entity_poly.entity_id
_entity_poly.type
_entity_poly.pdbx_seq_one_letter_code
_entity_poly.pdbx_strand_id
1 'polypeptide(L)'
;MNFDDLIPSSDRTHHLYEGIPIYERRFKDIGPFKFPGLAVACDAAGACHITFSGEPAYAERYDWTGDFAEGVAAVRDANGRYFHIDQNGKPIAYDTYLYATDFVAGSAVVYHETFGATHITTAGELLYGDWYFDARPFKEGVAEVRDENGWLMIDPAGTVLGQAKKPVDIFPVHGNVRRVLSENQIPKVLQTSDWDAAAVLMRHGERQPFIKGEPGSTKVLTARGRRQAREFGAALPDVPVCTYASPMVRCVQTGNEILAGAKASGTTEESLMLGTPSAYVADDELVREFYVVNPVKTMSLRYVAGETLPGHYPADVGTRRMFDFVSDTLADGEISVCVTHDAWIVPFVSLLTGYDFTNDWPDFLDGCILMRRDGKYFLWWRGREYPIAR
;
A
#
# COMPACT_ATOMS: atom_id res chain seq x y z
N MET A 1 14.35 -19.26 -30.83
CA MET A 1 12.94 -19.67 -30.89
C MET A 1 12.16 -18.56 -30.20
N ASN A 2 11.29 -17.87 -30.93
CA ASN A 2 10.42 -16.88 -30.29
C ASN A 2 9.28 -17.65 -29.60
N PHE A 3 8.86 -17.25 -28.40
CA PHE A 3 7.74 -17.91 -27.74
C PHE A 3 6.41 -17.70 -28.49
N ASP A 4 6.32 -16.67 -29.34
CA ASP A 4 5.18 -16.45 -30.23
C ASP A 4 5.00 -17.57 -31.27
N ASP A 5 6.06 -18.35 -31.56
CA ASP A 5 6.02 -19.49 -32.47
C ASP A 5 5.53 -20.77 -31.79
N LEU A 6 5.40 -20.76 -30.46
CA LEU A 6 5.01 -21.91 -29.65
C LEU A 6 3.50 -21.87 -29.41
N ILE A 7 2.78 -22.80 -30.04
CA ILE A 7 1.33 -22.87 -29.93
C ILE A 7 0.92 -24.02 -29.01
N PRO A 8 -0.10 -23.84 -28.15
CA PRO A 8 -0.75 -24.96 -27.49
C PRO A 8 -1.26 -25.97 -28.52
N SER A 9 -1.07 -27.25 -28.24
CA SER A 9 -1.73 -28.34 -28.96
C SER A 9 -3.25 -28.17 -28.92
N SER A 10 -3.95 -28.77 -29.89
CA SER A 10 -5.41 -28.68 -29.99
C SER A 10 -6.15 -29.23 -28.76
N ASP A 11 -5.56 -30.19 -28.06
CA ASP A 11 -6.06 -30.73 -26.80
C ASP A 11 -5.55 -29.99 -25.54
N ARG A 12 -4.71 -28.96 -25.74
CA ARG A 12 -4.12 -28.12 -24.69
C ARG A 12 -3.36 -28.90 -23.63
N THR A 13 -2.67 -29.98 -24.01
CA THR A 13 -1.87 -30.78 -23.08
C THR A 13 -0.37 -30.48 -23.13
N HIS A 14 0.11 -29.87 -24.21
CA HIS A 14 1.53 -29.55 -24.45
C HIS A 14 1.72 -28.49 -25.55
N HIS A 15 2.89 -27.87 -25.63
CA HIS A 15 3.22 -26.89 -26.67
C HIS A 15 3.89 -27.55 -27.89
N LEU A 16 3.64 -26.95 -29.05
CA LEU A 16 4.17 -27.38 -30.35
C LEU A 16 5.03 -26.27 -30.96
N TYR A 17 6.14 -26.66 -31.60
CA TYR A 17 6.88 -25.83 -32.54
C TYR A 17 6.85 -26.53 -33.89
N GLU A 18 6.33 -25.85 -34.93
CA GLU A 18 6.15 -26.44 -36.27
C GLU A 18 5.41 -27.80 -36.26
N GLY A 19 4.44 -27.95 -35.34
CA GLY A 19 3.64 -29.18 -35.18
C GLY A 19 4.33 -30.30 -34.37
N ILE A 20 5.55 -30.08 -33.86
CA ILE A 20 6.31 -31.05 -33.09
C ILE A 20 6.26 -30.67 -31.59
N PRO A 21 5.94 -31.60 -30.68
CA PRO A 21 6.01 -31.36 -29.24
C PRO A 21 7.40 -30.91 -28.79
N ILE A 22 7.47 -29.81 -28.05
CA ILE A 22 8.76 -29.30 -27.54
C ILE A 22 9.20 -29.94 -26.21
N TYR A 23 8.31 -30.74 -25.59
CA TYR A 23 8.59 -31.54 -24.39
C TYR A 23 7.65 -32.77 -24.31
N GLU A 24 8.04 -33.78 -23.53
CA GLU A 24 7.30 -35.06 -23.39
C GLU A 24 6.13 -34.99 -22.41
N ARG A 25 6.20 -34.13 -21.38
CA ARG A 25 5.17 -34.01 -20.35
C ARG A 25 3.81 -33.62 -20.95
N ARG A 26 2.72 -34.13 -20.36
CA ARG A 26 1.33 -33.82 -20.73
C ARG A 26 0.58 -33.31 -19.51
N PHE A 27 0.00 -32.13 -19.65
CA PHE A 27 -0.77 -31.45 -18.62
C PHE A 27 -2.27 -31.67 -18.84
N LYS A 28 -3.09 -31.35 -17.83
CA LYS A 28 -4.55 -31.33 -17.98
C LYS A 28 -5.01 -30.16 -18.84
N ASP A 29 -4.36 -29.01 -18.69
CA ASP A 29 -4.57 -27.82 -19.50
C ASP A 29 -3.30 -26.95 -19.50
N ILE A 30 -3.07 -26.22 -20.59
CA ILE A 30 -2.00 -25.21 -20.72
C ILE A 30 -2.52 -23.92 -21.34
N GLY A 31 -1.98 -22.79 -20.91
CA GLY A 31 -2.04 -21.51 -21.63
C GLY A 31 -0.90 -21.39 -22.65
N PRO A 32 -0.92 -20.38 -23.53
CA PRO A 32 0.22 -20.05 -24.38
C PRO A 32 1.41 -19.52 -23.55
N PHE A 33 2.62 -19.58 -24.12
CA PHE A 33 3.74 -18.84 -23.54
C PHE A 33 3.55 -17.33 -23.68
N LYS A 34 3.81 -16.61 -22.59
CA LYS A 34 3.76 -15.14 -22.50
C LYS A 34 5.08 -14.63 -21.94
N PHE A 35 5.46 -13.39 -22.24
CA PHE A 35 6.61 -12.75 -21.60
C PHE A 35 6.47 -12.87 -20.07
N PRO A 36 7.49 -13.40 -19.34
CA PRO A 36 8.90 -13.51 -19.70
C PRO A 36 9.36 -14.83 -20.37
N GLY A 37 8.45 -15.60 -20.96
CA GLY A 37 8.71 -16.94 -21.53
C GLY A 37 8.13 -18.06 -20.67
N LEU A 38 7.03 -17.78 -19.97
CA LEU A 38 6.34 -18.70 -19.08
C LEU A 38 4.93 -18.96 -19.60
N ALA A 39 4.44 -20.18 -19.43
CA ALA A 39 3.08 -20.57 -19.78
C ALA A 39 2.35 -21.12 -18.56
N VAL A 40 1.05 -20.84 -18.44
CA VAL A 40 0.20 -21.49 -17.45
C VAL A 40 0.10 -22.98 -17.76
N ALA A 41 0.14 -23.82 -16.74
CA ALA A 41 -0.11 -25.25 -16.86
C ALA A 41 -0.80 -25.79 -15.60
N CYS A 42 -1.71 -26.74 -15.77
CA CYS A 42 -2.42 -27.38 -14.68
C CYS A 42 -2.27 -28.91 -14.73
N ASP A 43 -2.02 -29.53 -13.59
CA ASP A 43 -1.99 -31.00 -13.46
C ASP A 43 -2.75 -31.50 -12.21
N ALA A 44 -2.36 -32.66 -11.65
CA ALA A 44 -2.99 -33.20 -10.44
C ALA A 44 -2.56 -32.47 -9.16
N ALA A 45 -1.40 -31.81 -9.16
CA ALA A 45 -0.87 -31.07 -8.02
C ALA A 45 -1.39 -29.63 -7.95
N GLY A 46 -1.93 -29.10 -9.06
CA GLY A 46 -2.51 -27.76 -9.15
C GLY A 46 -2.04 -27.01 -10.40
N ALA A 47 -2.34 -25.73 -10.44
CA ALA A 47 -1.89 -24.80 -11.46
C ALA A 47 -0.50 -24.22 -11.11
N CYS A 48 0.34 -24.02 -12.12
CA CYS A 48 1.65 -23.38 -12.01
C CYS A 48 2.05 -22.77 -13.36
N HIS A 49 3.23 -22.15 -13.40
CA HIS A 49 3.86 -21.72 -14.64
C HIS A 49 5.01 -22.64 -15.02
N ILE A 50 5.14 -22.93 -16.32
CA ILE A 50 6.17 -23.81 -16.87
C ILE A 50 7.09 -23.06 -17.83
N THR A 51 8.33 -23.55 -17.93
CA THR A 51 9.33 -23.08 -18.89
C THR A 51 9.20 -23.84 -20.23
N PHE A 52 10.02 -23.49 -21.23
CA PHE A 52 10.04 -24.18 -22.53
C PHE A 52 10.40 -25.67 -22.45
N SER A 53 10.98 -26.15 -21.35
CA SER A 53 11.22 -27.59 -21.14
C SER A 53 9.99 -28.35 -20.63
N GLY A 54 8.88 -27.66 -20.35
CA GLY A 54 7.71 -28.23 -19.70
C GLY A 54 7.91 -28.46 -18.20
N GLU A 55 8.99 -27.93 -17.61
CA GLU A 55 9.22 -27.99 -16.17
C GLU A 55 8.64 -26.77 -15.46
N PRO A 56 8.10 -26.94 -14.24
CA PRO A 56 7.65 -25.82 -13.41
C PRO A 56 8.77 -24.80 -13.20
N ALA A 57 8.45 -23.52 -13.34
CA ALA A 57 9.39 -22.43 -13.10
C ALA A 57 9.73 -22.27 -11.61
N TYR A 58 8.87 -22.77 -10.72
CA TYR A 58 9.00 -22.73 -9.27
C TYR A 58 8.21 -23.88 -8.60
N ALA A 59 8.40 -24.06 -7.29
CA ALA A 59 7.92 -25.23 -6.55
C ALA A 59 6.43 -25.12 -6.14
N GLU A 60 5.96 -23.90 -5.93
CA GLU A 60 4.62 -23.56 -5.46
C GLU A 60 3.54 -24.01 -6.45
N ARG A 61 2.36 -24.33 -5.92
CA ARG A 61 1.17 -24.73 -6.68
C ARG A 61 -0.03 -23.95 -6.20
N TYR A 62 -0.91 -23.61 -7.13
CA TYR A 62 -2.09 -22.78 -6.90
C TYR A 62 -3.34 -23.51 -7.35
N ASP A 63 -4.50 -23.07 -6.86
CA ASP A 63 -5.79 -23.54 -7.37
C ASP A 63 -6.06 -23.01 -8.78
N TRP A 64 -5.55 -21.80 -9.07
CA TRP A 64 -5.60 -21.19 -10.41
C TRP A 64 -4.45 -20.21 -10.62
N THR A 65 -4.01 -20.05 -11.86
CA THR A 65 -3.04 -19.03 -12.29
C THR A 65 -3.51 -18.34 -13.58
N GLY A 66 -3.42 -17.02 -13.62
CA GLY A 66 -3.54 -16.23 -14.85
C GLY A 66 -2.22 -16.20 -15.62
N ASP A 67 -2.24 -15.63 -16.82
CA ASP A 67 -1.03 -15.47 -17.64
C ASP A 67 -0.07 -14.45 -17.00
N PHE A 68 1.24 -14.59 -17.25
CA PHE A 68 2.16 -13.50 -16.97
C PHE A 68 1.87 -12.31 -17.88
N ALA A 69 1.67 -11.15 -17.27
CA ALA A 69 1.53 -9.86 -17.94
C ALA A 69 2.43 -8.84 -17.23
N GLU A 70 3.23 -8.11 -18.01
CA GLU A 70 4.14 -7.08 -17.47
C GLU A 70 5.11 -7.59 -16.37
N GLY A 71 5.45 -8.88 -16.42
CA GLY A 71 6.40 -9.53 -15.52
C GLY A 71 5.81 -10.06 -14.21
N VAL A 72 4.48 -10.04 -14.07
CA VAL A 72 3.76 -10.48 -12.88
C VAL A 72 2.53 -11.30 -13.27
N ALA A 73 2.04 -12.20 -12.40
CA ALA A 73 0.87 -13.03 -12.70
C ALA A 73 -0.09 -13.08 -11.51
N ALA A 74 -1.39 -13.03 -11.78
CA ALA A 74 -2.42 -13.25 -10.76
C ALA A 74 -2.54 -14.76 -10.47
N VAL A 75 -2.65 -15.13 -9.21
CA VAL A 75 -2.84 -16.52 -8.77
C VAL A 75 -3.91 -16.59 -7.70
N ARG A 76 -4.55 -17.75 -7.56
CA ARG A 76 -5.55 -18.04 -6.52
C ARG A 76 -5.09 -19.21 -5.66
N ASP A 77 -5.06 -19.01 -4.34
CA ASP A 77 -4.76 -20.08 -3.41
C ASP A 77 -5.93 -21.07 -3.21
N ALA A 78 -5.68 -22.12 -2.43
CA ALA A 78 -6.69 -23.13 -2.09
C ALA A 78 -7.86 -22.57 -1.24
N ASN A 79 -7.73 -21.38 -0.65
CA ASN A 79 -8.79 -20.70 0.09
C ASN A 79 -9.63 -19.78 -0.81
N GLY A 80 -9.33 -19.72 -2.11
CA GLY A 80 -10.01 -18.85 -3.06
C GLY A 80 -9.54 -17.40 -3.03
N ARG A 81 -8.41 -17.10 -2.38
CA ARG A 81 -7.86 -15.75 -2.29
C ARG A 81 -6.88 -15.49 -3.43
N TYR A 82 -7.02 -14.31 -4.03
CA TYR A 82 -6.19 -13.85 -5.14
C TYR A 82 -5.02 -12.99 -4.65
N PHE A 83 -3.87 -13.13 -5.29
CA PHE A 83 -2.71 -12.25 -5.14
C PHE A 83 -1.84 -12.33 -6.38
N HIS A 84 -0.79 -11.52 -6.46
CA HIS A 84 0.13 -11.53 -7.59
C HIS A 84 1.51 -12.03 -7.19
N ILE A 85 2.16 -12.74 -8.11
CA ILE A 85 3.50 -13.29 -7.96
C ILE A 85 4.46 -12.77 -9.02
N ASP A 86 5.74 -12.76 -8.68
CA ASP A 86 6.83 -12.55 -9.62
C ASP A 86 7.15 -13.82 -10.43
N GLN A 87 8.08 -13.70 -11.38
CA GLN A 87 8.52 -14.81 -12.24
C GLN A 87 9.17 -15.99 -11.49
N ASN A 88 9.55 -15.81 -10.22
CA ASN A 88 10.11 -16.85 -9.36
C ASN A 88 9.04 -17.50 -8.46
N GLY A 89 7.77 -17.13 -8.61
CA GLY A 89 6.67 -17.65 -7.78
C GLY A 89 6.51 -16.93 -6.43
N LYS A 90 7.27 -15.85 -6.18
CA LYS A 90 7.20 -15.12 -4.92
C LYS A 90 6.06 -14.11 -4.94
N PRO A 91 5.21 -14.03 -3.90
CA PRO A 91 4.21 -12.97 -3.78
C PRO A 91 4.84 -11.57 -3.84
N ILE A 92 4.23 -10.69 -4.62
CA ILE A 92 4.68 -9.30 -4.78
C ILE A 92 4.30 -8.46 -3.55
N ALA A 93 3.17 -8.78 -2.92
CA ALA A 93 2.70 -8.20 -1.67
C ALA A 93 2.03 -9.29 -0.82
N TYR A 94 1.79 -8.99 0.46
CA TYR A 94 1.14 -9.93 1.39
C TYR A 94 -0.39 -9.76 1.40
N ASP A 95 -0.88 -8.69 0.79
CA ASP A 95 -2.31 -8.49 0.62
C ASP A 95 -2.89 -9.58 -0.29
N THR A 96 -3.99 -10.15 0.16
CA THR A 96 -4.79 -11.07 -0.64
C THR A 96 -6.19 -10.51 -0.82
N TYR A 97 -6.79 -10.84 -1.96
CA TYR A 97 -8.00 -10.21 -2.46
C TYR A 97 -9.07 -11.26 -2.72
N LEU A 98 -10.33 -10.85 -2.73
CA LEU A 98 -11.43 -11.68 -3.24
C LEU A 98 -11.30 -11.92 -4.74
N TYR A 99 -10.68 -10.97 -5.45
CA TYR A 99 -10.42 -11.06 -6.88
C TYR A 99 -9.26 -10.14 -7.27
N ALA A 100 -8.49 -10.53 -8.28
CA ALA A 100 -7.45 -9.71 -8.87
C ALA A 100 -7.42 -9.95 -10.39
N THR A 101 -7.30 -8.87 -11.17
CA THR A 101 -7.10 -8.98 -12.62
C THR A 101 -5.63 -9.18 -12.97
N ASP A 102 -5.37 -9.61 -14.20
CA ASP A 102 -4.04 -9.48 -14.79
C ASP A 102 -3.64 -8.00 -14.91
N PHE A 103 -2.34 -7.76 -15.04
CA PHE A 103 -1.81 -6.42 -15.24
C PHE A 103 -2.01 -5.95 -16.67
N VAL A 104 -2.55 -4.74 -16.82
CA VAL A 104 -2.76 -4.05 -18.09
C VAL A 104 -2.37 -2.58 -17.92
N ALA A 105 -1.48 -2.11 -18.79
CA ALA A 105 -1.01 -0.73 -18.82
C ALA A 105 -0.42 -0.27 -17.46
N GLY A 106 0.39 -1.12 -16.82
CA GLY A 106 1.09 -0.80 -15.57
C GLY A 106 0.27 -1.02 -14.29
N SER A 107 -0.97 -1.51 -14.39
CA SER A 107 -1.86 -1.65 -13.23
C SER A 107 -2.74 -2.89 -13.27
N ALA A 108 -3.20 -3.36 -12.11
CA ALA A 108 -4.23 -4.38 -11.96
C ALA A 108 -5.34 -3.89 -11.04
N VAL A 109 -6.57 -4.35 -11.27
CA VAL A 109 -7.68 -4.12 -10.33
C VAL A 109 -7.68 -5.24 -9.29
N VAL A 110 -7.81 -4.87 -8.03
CA VAL A 110 -7.95 -5.80 -6.91
C VAL A 110 -9.19 -5.50 -6.10
N TYR A 111 -9.82 -6.55 -5.58
CA TYR A 111 -11.02 -6.45 -4.75
C TYR A 111 -10.72 -6.94 -3.35
N HIS A 112 -10.60 -6.02 -2.42
CA HIS A 112 -10.46 -6.33 -1.01
C HIS A 112 -11.83 -6.59 -0.37
N GLU A 113 -11.87 -7.58 0.51
CA GLU A 113 -13.09 -8.01 1.19
C GLU A 113 -13.77 -6.90 1.99
N THR A 114 -12.98 -6.06 2.64
CA THR A 114 -13.49 -4.95 3.44
C THR A 114 -13.69 -3.68 2.63
N PHE A 115 -12.77 -3.38 1.71
CA PHE A 115 -12.66 -2.02 1.15
C PHE A 115 -13.28 -1.87 -0.24
N GLY A 116 -13.51 -2.97 -0.96
CA GLY A 116 -14.01 -2.94 -2.34
C GLY A 116 -12.87 -2.99 -3.36
N ALA A 117 -13.02 -2.27 -4.46
CA ALA A 117 -12.14 -2.32 -5.62
C ALA A 117 -11.14 -1.15 -5.65
N THR A 118 -9.90 -1.42 -6.04
CA THR A 118 -8.91 -0.37 -6.32
C THR A 118 -7.88 -0.87 -7.33
N HIS A 119 -6.94 0.00 -7.72
CA HIS A 119 -5.89 -0.34 -8.67
C HIS A 119 -4.53 -0.35 -7.97
N ILE A 120 -3.72 -1.35 -8.32
CA ILE A 120 -2.36 -1.52 -7.78
C ILE A 120 -1.30 -1.50 -8.87
N THR A 121 -0.07 -1.11 -8.51
CA THR A 121 1.13 -1.19 -9.33
C THR A 121 1.66 -2.63 -9.40
N THR A 122 2.59 -2.89 -10.32
CA THR A 122 3.30 -4.19 -10.41
C THR A 122 4.15 -4.51 -9.17
N ALA A 123 4.31 -3.56 -8.25
CA ALA A 123 4.92 -3.76 -6.93
C ALA A 123 3.88 -4.06 -5.83
N GLY A 124 2.60 -4.20 -6.20
CA GLY A 124 1.51 -4.51 -5.27
C GLY A 124 1.03 -3.31 -4.45
N GLU A 125 1.41 -2.10 -4.84
CA GLU A 125 1.06 -0.87 -4.12
C GLU A 125 -0.16 -0.20 -4.70
N LEU A 126 -0.99 0.44 -3.87
CA LEU A 126 -2.11 1.26 -4.33
C LEU A 126 -1.62 2.39 -5.26
N LEU A 127 -2.30 2.58 -6.40
CA LEU A 127 -2.05 3.73 -7.27
C LEU A 127 -2.46 5.07 -6.61
N TYR A 128 -3.53 5.02 -5.81
CA TYR A 128 -4.12 6.12 -5.05
C TYR A 128 -4.86 5.54 -3.81
N GLY A 129 -5.29 6.38 -2.87
CA GLY A 129 -5.88 5.91 -1.60
C GLY A 129 -7.35 5.49 -1.65
N ASP A 130 -8.08 5.78 -2.74
CA ASP A 130 -9.49 5.44 -2.87
C ASP A 130 -9.75 3.95 -3.07
N TRP A 131 -10.88 3.54 -2.51
CA TRP A 131 -11.54 2.28 -2.83
C TRP A 131 -12.97 2.53 -3.30
N TYR A 132 -13.41 1.73 -4.25
CA TYR A 132 -14.67 1.88 -4.95
C TYR A 132 -15.54 0.64 -4.80
N PHE A 133 -16.83 0.76 -5.09
CA PHE A 133 -17.71 -0.40 -5.18
C PHE A 133 -17.40 -1.33 -6.35
N ASP A 134 -16.82 -0.78 -7.41
CA ASP A 134 -16.41 -1.47 -8.64
C ASP A 134 -15.33 -0.60 -9.30
N ALA A 135 -14.37 -1.24 -9.97
CA ALA A 135 -13.32 -0.57 -10.71
C ALA A 135 -12.98 -1.37 -11.97
N ARG A 136 -12.78 -0.66 -13.09
CA ARG A 136 -12.38 -1.24 -14.38
C ARG A 136 -10.90 -0.98 -14.65
N PRO A 137 -10.19 -1.89 -15.34
CA PRO A 137 -8.80 -1.66 -15.72
C PRO A 137 -8.64 -0.35 -16.49
N PHE A 138 -7.50 0.32 -16.31
CA PHE A 138 -7.19 1.51 -17.09
C PHE A 138 -7.12 1.17 -18.58
N LYS A 139 -7.85 1.94 -19.40
CA LYS A 139 -7.78 1.90 -20.86
C LYS A 139 -7.55 3.30 -21.36
N GLU A 140 -6.48 3.48 -22.15
CA GLU A 140 -6.09 4.80 -22.70
C GLU A 140 -5.95 5.89 -21.62
N GLY A 141 -5.49 5.49 -20.42
CA GLY A 141 -5.27 6.41 -19.28
C GLY A 141 -6.54 6.76 -18.49
N VAL A 142 -7.68 6.12 -18.74
CA VAL A 142 -8.92 6.34 -17.98
C VAL A 142 -9.44 5.02 -17.43
N ALA A 143 -9.90 5.05 -16.18
CA ALA A 143 -10.65 3.94 -15.57
C ALA A 143 -12.05 4.41 -15.18
N GLU A 144 -13.01 3.51 -15.32
CA GLU A 144 -14.36 3.69 -14.80
C GLU A 144 -14.44 3.05 -13.41
N VAL A 145 -14.90 3.81 -12.43
CA VAL A 145 -15.05 3.37 -11.05
C VAL A 145 -16.43 3.71 -10.53
N ARG A 146 -16.93 2.97 -9.54
CA ARG A 146 -18.25 3.20 -8.97
C ARG A 146 -18.17 3.59 -7.51
N ASP A 147 -18.68 4.77 -7.17
CA ASP A 147 -18.90 5.20 -5.79
C ASP A 147 -20.40 5.14 -5.43
N GLU A 148 -20.78 5.78 -4.32
CA GLU A 148 -22.19 5.83 -3.88
C GLU A 148 -23.07 6.74 -4.75
N ASN A 149 -22.46 7.67 -5.48
CA ASN A 149 -23.15 8.63 -6.35
C ASN A 149 -23.31 8.09 -7.77
N GLY A 150 -22.58 7.04 -8.14
CA GLY A 150 -22.70 6.37 -9.42
C GLY A 150 -21.34 6.04 -9.99
N TRP A 151 -21.24 6.10 -11.32
CA TRP A 151 -20.02 5.79 -12.03
C TRP A 151 -19.24 7.06 -12.36
N LEU A 152 -17.93 7.02 -12.18
CA LEU A 152 -17.00 8.11 -12.40
C LEU A 152 -15.89 7.65 -13.34
N MET A 153 -15.33 8.58 -14.11
CA MET A 153 -14.06 8.40 -14.80
C MET A 153 -12.95 8.96 -13.93
N ILE A 154 -11.87 8.23 -13.78
CA ILE A 154 -10.66 8.68 -13.07
C ILE A 154 -9.42 8.53 -13.94
N ASP A 155 -8.41 9.34 -13.67
CA ASP A 155 -7.04 9.17 -14.20
C ASP A 155 -6.21 8.23 -13.31
N PRO A 156 -4.98 7.84 -13.71
CA PRO A 156 -4.12 6.95 -12.92
C PRO A 156 -3.66 7.53 -11.57
N ALA A 157 -3.90 8.83 -11.32
CA ALA A 157 -3.67 9.47 -10.04
C ALA A 157 -4.93 9.49 -9.15
N GLY A 158 -6.03 8.85 -9.58
CA GLY A 158 -7.30 8.83 -8.85
C GLY A 158 -8.09 10.13 -8.96
N THR A 159 -7.72 11.05 -9.85
CA THR A 159 -8.43 12.31 -10.04
C THR A 159 -9.72 12.06 -10.82
N VAL A 160 -10.86 12.48 -10.26
CA VAL A 160 -12.15 12.41 -10.94
C VAL A 160 -12.17 13.34 -12.15
N LEU A 161 -12.34 12.76 -13.34
CA LEU A 161 -12.45 13.46 -14.62
C LEU A 161 -13.90 13.82 -14.96
N GLY A 162 -14.87 13.09 -14.40
CA GLY A 162 -16.30 13.33 -14.61
C GLY A 162 -17.16 12.11 -14.33
N GLN A 163 -18.45 12.22 -14.60
CA GLN A 163 -19.39 11.10 -14.49
C GLN A 163 -19.22 10.13 -15.68
N ALA A 164 -19.27 8.84 -15.41
CA ALA A 164 -19.30 7.78 -16.41
C ALA A 164 -20.71 7.18 -16.51
N LYS A 165 -20.99 6.51 -17.62
CA LYS A 165 -22.18 5.67 -17.73
C LYS A 165 -21.89 4.32 -17.12
N LYS A 166 -22.90 3.69 -16.54
CA LYS A 166 -22.79 2.31 -16.07
C LYS A 166 -22.31 1.40 -17.23
N PRO A 167 -21.23 0.64 -17.05
CA PRO A 167 -20.77 -0.32 -18.05
C PRO A 167 -21.83 -1.39 -18.31
N VAL A 168 -21.88 -1.88 -19.55
CA VAL A 168 -22.86 -2.90 -19.99
C VAL A 168 -22.41 -4.32 -19.59
N ASP A 169 -21.13 -4.49 -19.32
CA ASP A 169 -20.49 -5.74 -18.92
C ASP A 169 -20.49 -5.95 -17.40
N ILE A 170 -20.73 -7.20 -17.01
CA ILE A 170 -20.69 -7.62 -15.61
C ILE A 170 -19.23 -7.94 -15.28
N PHE A 171 -18.56 -7.08 -14.52
CA PHE A 171 -17.30 -7.47 -13.87
C PHE A 171 -17.66 -8.41 -12.72
N PRO A 172 -16.98 -9.57 -12.61
CA PRO A 172 -17.39 -10.59 -11.67
C PRO A 172 -16.92 -10.27 -10.26
N VAL A 173 -17.61 -9.41 -9.49
CA VAL A 173 -17.42 -9.36 -8.03
C VAL A 173 -18.72 -9.10 -7.27
N HIS A 174 -19.02 -10.02 -6.34
CA HIS A 174 -20.00 -9.86 -5.28
C HIS A 174 -19.26 -9.66 -3.96
N GLY A 175 -19.28 -8.44 -3.41
CA GLY A 175 -18.66 -8.13 -2.12
C GLY A 175 -19.41 -6.99 -1.43
N ASN A 176 -19.57 -7.09 -0.11
CA ASN A 176 -20.09 -6.01 0.71
C ASN A 176 -18.97 -5.00 0.94
N VAL A 177 -19.02 -3.88 0.25
CA VAL A 177 -18.01 -2.83 0.36
C VAL A 177 -18.28 -1.97 1.58
N ARG A 178 -17.27 -1.79 2.43
CA ARG A 178 -17.29 -0.77 3.47
C ARG A 178 -16.86 0.55 2.85
N ARG A 179 -17.64 1.61 3.09
CA ARG A 179 -17.32 2.99 2.70
C ARG A 179 -15.89 3.36 3.11
N VAL A 180 -15.00 3.62 2.15
CA VAL A 180 -13.75 4.35 2.40
C VAL A 180 -14.01 5.83 2.16
N LEU A 181 -14.85 6.39 3.03
CA LEU A 181 -15.01 7.84 3.23
C LEU A 181 -15.14 8.09 4.74
N SER A 182 -14.48 7.29 5.59
CA SER A 182 -14.42 7.68 6.99
C SER A 182 -13.56 8.92 7.07
N GLU A 183 -14.21 10.07 7.30
CA GLU A 183 -13.55 11.29 7.77
C GLU A 183 -12.44 10.92 8.74
N ASN A 184 -11.26 11.51 8.56
CA ASN A 184 -10.15 11.29 9.47
C ASN A 184 -10.61 11.69 10.88
N GLN A 185 -10.52 10.76 11.82
CA GLN A 185 -11.06 10.97 13.17
C GLN A 185 -10.16 11.86 14.02
N ILE A 186 -8.88 12.02 13.66
CA ILE A 186 -7.89 12.73 14.47
C ILE A 186 -8.32 14.15 14.79
N PRO A 187 -8.72 15.01 13.82
CA PRO A 187 -9.15 16.38 14.14
C PRO A 187 -10.34 16.40 15.11
N LYS A 188 -11.33 15.51 14.92
CA LYS A 188 -12.49 15.40 15.81
C LYS A 188 -12.09 14.97 17.23
N VAL A 189 -11.15 14.05 17.37
CA VAL A 189 -10.64 13.59 18.67
C VAL A 189 -9.92 14.74 19.38
N LEU A 190 -9.08 15.48 18.66
CA LEU A 190 -8.37 16.66 19.20
C LEU A 190 -9.34 17.78 19.64
N GLN A 191 -10.47 17.95 18.97
CA GLN A 191 -11.52 18.91 19.35
C GLN A 191 -12.33 18.51 20.59
N THR A 192 -12.40 17.21 20.90
CA THR A 192 -13.36 16.67 21.87
C THR A 192 -12.72 16.01 23.08
N SER A 193 -11.41 15.79 23.05
CA SER A 193 -10.66 15.19 24.16
C SER A 193 -9.96 16.26 24.99
N ASP A 194 -9.80 16.00 26.28
CA ASP A 194 -8.94 16.82 27.14
C ASP A 194 -7.46 16.49 26.88
N TRP A 195 -6.61 17.51 26.81
CA TRP A 195 -5.15 17.38 26.71
C TRP A 195 -4.49 18.72 27.09
N ASP A 196 -3.32 18.64 27.71
CA ASP A 196 -2.46 19.81 27.96
C ASP A 196 -1.63 20.11 26.70
N ALA A 197 -1.14 19.05 26.05
CA ALA A 197 -0.40 19.09 24.79
C ALA A 197 -0.73 17.86 23.94
N ALA A 198 -0.74 18.00 22.62
CA ALA A 198 -0.99 16.88 21.71
C ALA A 198 -0.03 16.85 20.52
N ALA A 199 0.47 15.67 20.18
CA ALA A 199 1.30 15.42 19.02
C ALA A 199 0.65 14.33 18.14
N VAL A 200 0.43 14.64 16.87
CA VAL A 200 -0.05 13.69 15.86
C VAL A 200 1.14 13.08 15.15
N LEU A 201 1.34 11.77 15.23
CA LEU A 201 2.29 11.05 14.37
C LEU A 201 1.50 10.38 13.23
N MET A 202 1.67 10.88 12.01
CA MET A 202 0.83 10.49 10.87
C MET A 202 1.60 10.18 9.60
N ARG A 203 0.95 9.44 8.71
CA ARG A 203 1.46 9.17 7.36
C ARG A 203 1.30 10.42 6.52
N HIS A 204 2.24 10.66 5.61
CA HIS A 204 2.06 11.68 4.58
C HIS A 204 0.76 11.51 3.79
N GLY A 205 0.30 12.59 3.16
CA GLY A 205 -0.87 12.57 2.27
C GLY A 205 -0.64 11.74 1.01
N GLU A 206 -1.70 11.54 0.25
CA GLU A 206 -1.65 10.80 -1.01
C GLU A 206 -0.58 11.38 -1.95
N ARG A 207 0.31 10.50 -2.42
CA ARG A 207 1.41 10.84 -3.32
C ARG A 207 1.23 10.16 -4.67
N GLN A 208 1.97 10.65 -5.65
CA GLN A 208 2.12 9.94 -6.91
C GLN A 208 2.59 8.50 -6.67
N PRO A 209 2.10 7.52 -7.45
CA PRO A 209 2.50 6.12 -7.31
C PRO A 209 4.00 5.96 -7.57
N PHE A 210 4.61 4.91 -6.99
CA PHE A 210 5.95 4.54 -7.39
C PHE A 210 5.88 3.92 -8.79
N ILE A 211 6.69 4.47 -9.68
CA ILE A 211 6.86 3.97 -11.04
C ILE A 211 8.22 3.29 -11.03
N LYS A 212 8.29 2.05 -11.51
CA LYS A 212 9.53 1.27 -11.52
C LYS A 212 10.63 2.06 -12.22
N GLY A 213 11.76 2.26 -11.54
CA GLY A 213 12.91 3.03 -12.03
C GLY A 213 12.92 4.51 -11.63
N GLU A 214 11.85 5.04 -11.02
CA GLU A 214 11.85 6.40 -10.48
C GLU A 214 12.27 6.44 -9.01
N PRO A 215 13.12 7.41 -8.60
CA PRO A 215 13.51 7.56 -7.20
C PRO A 215 12.30 7.83 -6.30
N GLY A 216 12.07 6.98 -5.30
CA GLY A 216 10.93 7.18 -4.40
C GLY A 216 10.99 8.46 -3.56
N SER A 217 12.19 9.03 -3.37
CA SER A 217 12.41 10.26 -2.60
C SER A 217 11.89 11.52 -3.29
N THR A 218 11.71 11.51 -4.61
CA THR A 218 11.22 12.68 -5.37
C THR A 218 9.71 12.70 -5.54
N LYS A 219 9.00 11.66 -5.06
CA LYS A 219 7.54 11.57 -5.20
C LYS A 219 6.87 12.69 -4.43
N VAL A 220 6.07 13.48 -5.15
CA VAL A 220 5.28 14.59 -4.63
C VAL A 220 3.86 14.13 -4.29
N LEU A 221 3.16 14.95 -3.50
CA LEU A 221 1.73 14.78 -3.27
C LEU A 221 0.93 14.92 -4.58
N THR A 222 -0.13 14.13 -4.72
CA THR A 222 -1.15 14.36 -5.76
C THR A 222 -1.91 15.65 -5.45
N ALA A 223 -2.65 16.19 -6.43
CA ALA A 223 -3.55 17.32 -6.19
C ALA A 223 -4.59 16.98 -5.10
N ARG A 224 -5.00 15.72 -5.02
CA ARG A 224 -5.88 15.20 -3.98
C ARG A 224 -5.20 15.15 -2.62
N GLY A 225 -4.00 14.58 -2.52
CA GLY A 225 -3.25 14.52 -1.26
C GLY A 225 -2.99 15.90 -0.66
N ARG A 226 -2.70 16.90 -1.49
CA ARG A 226 -2.57 18.31 -1.05
C ARG A 226 -3.87 18.86 -0.47
N ARG A 227 -4.98 18.67 -1.19
CA ARG A 227 -6.31 19.11 -0.75
C ARG A 227 -6.70 18.46 0.57
N GLN A 228 -6.56 17.14 0.70
CA GLN A 228 -6.90 16.40 1.92
C GLN A 228 -6.04 16.82 3.11
N ALA A 229 -4.74 17.04 2.91
CA ALA A 229 -3.86 17.54 3.95
C ALA A 229 -4.28 18.95 4.42
N ARG A 230 -4.68 19.82 3.48
CA ARG A 230 -5.21 21.15 3.82
C ARG A 230 -6.56 21.08 4.54
N GLU A 231 -7.47 20.20 4.12
CA GLU A 231 -8.75 19.96 4.78
C GLU A 231 -8.54 19.41 6.20
N PHE A 232 -7.57 18.50 6.39
CA PHE A 232 -7.17 18.01 7.70
C PHE A 232 -6.74 19.16 8.61
N GLY A 233 -5.85 20.04 8.14
CA GLY A 233 -5.41 21.21 8.89
C GLY A 233 -6.56 22.16 9.24
N ALA A 234 -7.47 22.41 8.30
CA ALA A 234 -8.64 23.26 8.51
C ALA A 234 -9.65 22.69 9.52
N ALA A 235 -9.60 21.37 9.77
CA ALA A 235 -10.44 20.69 10.74
C ALA A 235 -9.81 20.61 12.14
N LEU A 236 -8.55 21.01 12.33
CA LEU A 236 -7.92 21.01 13.66
C LEU A 236 -8.59 22.04 14.59
N PRO A 237 -8.50 21.87 15.92
CA PRO A 237 -8.87 22.90 16.89
C PRO A 237 -8.18 24.24 16.60
N ASP A 238 -8.84 25.35 16.97
CA ASP A 238 -8.31 26.71 16.81
C ASP A 238 -7.26 27.02 17.90
N VAL A 239 -6.11 26.38 17.76
CA VAL A 239 -4.93 26.47 18.64
C VAL A 239 -3.66 26.58 17.79
N PRO A 240 -2.51 27.00 18.35
CA PRO A 240 -1.25 26.97 17.62
C PRO A 240 -0.92 25.56 17.08
N VAL A 241 -0.51 25.51 15.81
CA VAL A 241 -0.12 24.25 15.13
C VAL A 241 1.31 24.37 14.63
N CYS A 242 2.14 23.40 15.03
CA CYS A 242 3.50 23.22 14.54
C CYS A 242 3.59 21.94 13.70
N THR A 243 4.40 21.92 12.64
CA THR A 243 4.60 20.71 11.83
C THR A 243 6.07 20.33 11.73
N TYR A 244 6.33 19.03 11.88
CA TYR A 244 7.61 18.39 11.70
C TYR A 244 7.45 17.30 10.64
N ALA A 245 8.41 17.10 9.75
CA ALA A 245 8.29 16.07 8.73
C ALA A 245 9.60 15.37 8.44
N SER A 246 9.48 14.11 7.99
CA SER A 246 10.53 13.48 7.21
C SER A 246 11.00 14.41 6.08
N PRO A 247 12.30 14.48 5.75
CA PRO A 247 12.81 15.27 4.63
C PRO A 247 12.32 14.82 3.24
N MET A 248 11.54 13.74 3.16
CA MET A 248 10.93 13.30 1.90
C MET A 248 9.96 14.37 1.40
N VAL A 249 10.03 14.72 0.11
CA VAL A 249 9.27 15.84 -0.49
C VAL A 249 7.78 15.79 -0.18
N ARG A 250 7.15 14.61 -0.30
CA ARG A 250 5.73 14.40 0.06
C ARG A 250 5.39 14.70 1.53
N CYS A 251 6.29 14.38 2.47
CA CYS A 251 6.07 14.58 3.90
C CYS A 251 6.12 16.08 4.23
N VAL A 252 7.13 16.78 3.71
CA VAL A 252 7.24 18.24 3.84
C VAL A 252 6.05 18.95 3.19
N GLN A 253 5.62 18.51 2.00
CA GLN A 253 4.42 19.05 1.36
C GLN A 253 3.16 18.80 2.20
N THR A 254 3.03 17.63 2.82
CA THR A 254 1.88 17.33 3.70
C THR A 254 1.84 18.28 4.88
N GLY A 255 2.96 18.46 5.59
CA GLY A 255 3.05 19.39 6.72
C GLY A 255 2.70 20.82 6.30
N ASN A 256 3.22 21.29 5.17
CA ASN A 256 2.95 22.64 4.68
C ASN A 256 1.48 22.85 4.31
N GLU A 257 0.82 21.85 3.71
CA GLU A 257 -0.62 21.92 3.41
C GLU A 257 -1.46 21.91 4.70
N ILE A 258 -1.06 21.14 5.72
CA ILE A 258 -1.70 21.15 7.04
C ILE A 258 -1.57 22.52 7.71
N LEU A 259 -0.38 23.13 7.72
CA LEU A 259 -0.19 24.49 8.24
C LEU A 259 -1.09 25.50 7.51
N ALA A 260 -1.14 25.42 6.17
CA ALA A 260 -1.98 26.28 5.35
C ALA A 260 -3.48 26.11 5.69
N GLY A 261 -3.93 24.87 5.94
CA GLY A 261 -5.28 24.56 6.36
C GLY A 261 -5.62 25.13 7.73
N ALA A 262 -4.72 24.93 8.71
CA ALA A 262 -4.83 25.46 10.06
C ALA A 262 -4.63 26.99 10.15
N LYS A 263 -4.30 27.65 9.02
CA LYS A 263 -3.93 29.08 8.95
C LYS A 263 -2.77 29.44 9.89
N ALA A 264 -1.91 28.47 10.17
CA ALA A 264 -0.72 28.65 10.99
C ALA A 264 0.39 29.35 10.18
N SER A 265 1.16 30.21 10.84
CA SER A 265 2.34 30.85 10.25
C SER A 265 3.56 29.92 10.30
N GLY A 266 4.45 30.03 9.32
CA GLY A 266 5.72 29.30 9.29
C GLY A 266 5.78 28.24 8.20
N THR A 267 6.78 27.38 8.29
CA THR A 267 7.01 26.25 7.38
C THR A 267 7.29 25.00 8.19
N THR A 268 7.03 23.84 7.60
CA THR A 268 7.33 22.54 8.22
C THR A 268 8.81 22.42 8.54
N GLU A 269 9.14 21.99 9.76
CA GLU A 269 10.51 21.67 10.16
C GLU A 269 10.88 20.25 9.69
N GLU A 270 12.02 20.12 9.02
CA GLU A 270 12.52 18.80 8.60
C GLU A 270 13.26 18.10 9.73
N SER A 271 12.94 16.83 9.97
CA SER A 271 13.60 16.00 10.98
C SER A 271 13.96 14.62 10.44
N LEU A 272 15.24 14.29 10.50
CA LEU A 272 15.74 12.97 10.14
C LEU A 272 15.10 11.87 11.00
N MET A 273 14.74 12.17 12.25
CA MET A 273 14.06 11.22 13.16
C MET A 273 12.76 10.66 12.58
N LEU A 274 12.09 11.41 11.70
CA LEU A 274 10.86 11.01 11.01
C LEU A 274 11.11 10.37 9.62
N GLY A 275 12.34 10.38 9.12
CA GLY A 275 12.72 10.02 7.74
C GLY A 275 13.75 8.90 7.63
N THR A 276 14.94 9.21 7.11
CA THR A 276 16.13 8.37 7.17
C THR A 276 17.41 9.22 7.20
N PRO A 277 18.44 8.85 8.00
CA PRO A 277 18.39 7.85 9.08
C PRO A 277 17.46 8.32 10.22
N SER A 278 16.48 7.48 10.59
CA SER A 278 15.38 7.81 11.52
C SER A 278 15.57 7.26 12.92
N ALA A 279 14.53 7.44 13.75
CA ALA A 279 14.38 6.69 14.98
C ALA A 279 14.58 5.17 14.80
N TYR A 280 14.21 4.60 13.65
CA TYR A 280 14.28 3.16 13.39
C TYR A 280 15.46 2.72 12.51
N VAL A 281 16.12 3.65 11.81
CA VAL A 281 17.18 3.35 10.83
C VAL A 281 18.55 3.73 11.36
N ALA A 282 19.42 2.75 11.50
CA ALA A 282 20.82 2.91 11.89
C ALA A 282 21.74 3.16 10.68
N ASP A 283 21.41 2.60 9.53
CA ASP A 283 22.17 2.68 8.28
C ASP A 283 21.21 2.92 7.10
N ASP A 284 21.19 4.14 6.58
CA ASP A 284 20.29 4.53 5.48
C ASP A 284 20.61 3.80 4.18
N GLU A 285 21.89 3.59 3.86
CA GLU A 285 22.30 2.95 2.59
C GLU A 285 21.79 1.51 2.55
N LEU A 286 22.04 0.76 3.62
CA LEU A 286 21.61 -0.63 3.74
C LEU A 286 20.07 -0.75 3.73
N VAL A 287 19.37 0.18 4.39
CA VAL A 287 17.90 0.21 4.40
C VAL A 287 17.33 0.51 3.02
N ARG A 288 17.93 1.45 2.27
CA ARG A 288 17.49 1.76 0.91
C ARG A 288 17.65 0.57 -0.01
N GLU A 289 18.80 -0.10 -0.01
CA GLU A 289 19.00 -1.32 -0.80
C GLU A 289 18.03 -2.43 -0.41
N PHE A 290 17.78 -2.59 0.89
CA PHE A 290 16.86 -3.61 1.40
C PHE A 290 15.43 -3.41 0.90
N TYR A 291 14.87 -2.20 1.00
CA TYR A 291 13.48 -1.93 0.59
C TYR A 291 13.28 -1.80 -0.92
N VAL A 292 14.34 -1.73 -1.74
CA VAL A 292 14.21 -1.77 -3.21
C VAL A 292 13.59 -3.09 -3.67
N VAL A 293 13.87 -4.20 -2.99
CA VAL A 293 13.42 -5.55 -3.39
C VAL A 293 12.51 -6.22 -2.36
N ASN A 294 12.26 -5.56 -1.22
CA ASN A 294 11.41 -6.09 -0.16
C ASN A 294 10.23 -5.14 0.10
N PRO A 295 8.98 -5.61 -0.05
CA PRO A 295 7.80 -4.77 0.17
C PRO A 295 7.72 -4.26 1.61
N VAL A 296 7.39 -2.96 1.76
CA VAL A 296 7.38 -2.26 3.06
C VAL A 296 6.46 -2.94 4.06
N LYS A 297 5.23 -3.28 3.65
CA LYS A 297 4.23 -3.92 4.51
C LYS A 297 4.77 -5.22 5.10
N THR A 298 5.32 -6.08 4.25
CA THR A 298 5.92 -7.34 4.65
C THR A 298 6.97 -7.16 5.73
N MET A 299 7.94 -6.29 5.46
CA MET A 299 9.10 -6.16 6.32
C MET A 299 8.72 -5.50 7.63
N SER A 300 7.81 -4.54 7.60
CA SER A 300 7.23 -3.95 8.80
C SER A 300 6.55 -4.99 9.69
N LEU A 301 5.76 -5.90 9.11
CA LEU A 301 5.10 -6.98 9.88
C LEU A 301 6.12 -7.96 10.49
N ARG A 302 7.19 -8.30 9.75
CA ARG A 302 8.29 -9.13 10.29
C ARG A 302 9.05 -8.41 11.40
N TYR A 303 9.27 -7.12 11.24
CA TYR A 303 9.98 -6.26 12.19
C TYR A 303 9.24 -6.17 13.53
N VAL A 304 7.91 -5.93 13.50
CA VAL A 304 7.10 -5.92 14.73
C VAL A 304 6.94 -7.31 15.35
N ALA A 305 7.08 -8.38 14.56
CA ALA A 305 7.14 -9.76 15.06
C ALA A 305 8.50 -10.11 15.72
N GLY A 306 9.43 -9.16 15.81
CA GLY A 306 10.71 -9.30 16.50
C GLY A 306 11.89 -9.66 15.60
N GLU A 307 11.71 -9.70 14.28
CA GLU A 307 12.83 -9.90 13.36
C GLU A 307 13.71 -8.66 13.30
N THR A 308 15.04 -8.85 13.24
CA THR A 308 15.97 -7.74 12.96
C THR A 308 16.12 -7.57 11.45
N LEU A 309 15.83 -6.38 10.96
CA LEU A 309 15.99 -6.05 9.54
C LEU A 309 17.35 -5.39 9.26
N PRO A 310 17.96 -5.62 8.09
CA PRO A 310 19.21 -4.96 7.69
C PRO A 310 19.14 -3.43 7.84
N GLY A 311 20.14 -2.86 8.50
CA GLY A 311 20.28 -1.40 8.69
C GLY A 311 19.29 -0.77 9.69
N HIS A 312 18.43 -1.56 10.33
CA HIS A 312 17.49 -1.08 11.35
C HIS A 312 18.07 -1.26 12.76
N TYR A 313 17.66 -0.39 13.69
CA TYR A 313 17.77 -0.69 15.11
C TYR A 313 16.86 -1.88 15.47
N PRO A 314 16.99 -2.48 16.66
CA PRO A 314 15.90 -3.29 17.23
C PRO A 314 14.61 -2.46 17.32
N ALA A 315 13.46 -3.08 17.05
CA ALA A 315 12.19 -2.36 16.95
C ALA A 315 11.82 -1.61 18.24
N ASP A 316 12.07 -2.21 19.39
CA ASP A 316 11.85 -1.59 20.71
C ASP A 316 12.75 -0.37 20.96
N VAL A 317 14.01 -0.43 20.53
CA VAL A 317 14.94 0.70 20.58
C VAL A 317 14.46 1.83 19.68
N GLY A 318 14.03 1.50 18.46
CA GLY A 318 13.50 2.50 17.54
C GLY A 318 12.21 3.15 18.03
N THR A 319 11.32 2.38 18.67
CA THR A 319 10.08 2.89 19.26
C THR A 319 10.36 3.85 20.40
N ARG A 320 11.33 3.55 21.30
CA ARG A 320 11.72 4.49 22.36
C ARG A 320 12.27 5.80 21.78
N ARG A 321 13.15 5.71 20.77
CA ARG A 321 13.70 6.89 20.10
C ARG A 321 12.63 7.75 19.42
N MET A 322 11.64 7.12 18.79
CA MET A 322 10.51 7.83 18.19
C MET A 322 9.63 8.46 19.27
N PHE A 323 9.37 7.74 20.37
CA PHE A 323 8.59 8.23 21.49
C PHE A 323 9.23 9.46 22.14
N ASP A 324 10.55 9.43 22.38
CA ASP A 324 11.29 10.56 22.92
C ASP A 324 11.17 11.78 21.99
N PHE A 325 11.42 11.60 20.69
CA PHE A 325 11.28 12.68 19.71
C PHE A 325 9.86 13.27 19.69
N VAL A 326 8.82 12.44 19.56
CA VAL A 326 7.42 12.90 19.50
C VAL A 326 6.99 13.52 20.84
N SER A 327 7.52 13.04 21.96
CA SER A 327 7.24 13.63 23.28
C SER A 327 7.90 15.00 23.45
N ASP A 328 9.07 15.20 22.87
CA ASP A 328 9.82 16.45 22.95
C ASP A 328 9.25 17.56 22.06
N THR A 329 8.38 17.22 21.09
CA THR A 329 7.63 18.24 20.31
C THR A 329 6.42 18.81 21.06
N LEU A 330 5.94 18.13 22.11
CA LEU A 330 4.76 18.55 22.87
C LEU A 330 4.96 19.90 23.56
N ALA A 331 4.06 20.84 23.27
CA ALA A 331 3.97 22.15 23.92
C ALA A 331 2.55 22.40 24.44
N ASP A 332 2.45 23.04 25.61
CA ASP A 332 1.17 23.28 26.28
C ASP A 332 0.26 24.19 25.45
N GLY A 333 -0.98 23.76 25.23
CA GLY A 333 -1.96 24.46 24.42
C GLY A 333 -1.71 24.39 22.91
N GLU A 334 -0.75 23.59 22.46
CA GLU A 334 -0.38 23.47 21.04
C GLU A 334 -0.63 22.07 20.50
N ILE A 335 -0.76 21.99 19.17
CA ILE A 335 -0.77 20.73 18.43
C ILE A 335 0.49 20.64 17.58
N SER A 336 1.29 19.61 17.82
CA SER A 336 2.39 19.23 16.95
C SER A 336 1.90 18.19 15.95
N VAL A 337 2.26 18.31 14.68
CA VAL A 337 1.97 17.30 13.66
C VAL A 337 3.28 16.79 13.06
N CYS A 338 3.63 15.55 13.38
CA CYS A 338 4.81 14.83 12.93
C CYS A 338 4.46 13.93 11.74
N VAL A 339 4.82 14.35 10.52
CA VAL A 339 4.56 13.64 9.28
C VAL A 339 5.68 12.66 8.94
N THR A 340 5.34 11.39 8.83
CA THR A 340 6.26 10.29 8.57
C THR A 340 5.66 9.29 7.56
N HIS A 341 6.06 8.02 7.62
CA HIS A 341 5.67 6.93 6.74
C HIS A 341 4.95 5.84 7.53
N ASP A 342 4.16 5.03 6.84
CA ASP A 342 3.53 3.83 7.41
C ASP A 342 4.54 2.90 8.09
N ALA A 343 5.72 2.72 7.48
CA ALA A 343 6.83 1.93 8.01
C ALA A 343 7.24 2.29 9.45
N TRP A 344 7.04 3.54 9.88
CA TRP A 344 7.40 4.01 11.23
C TRP A 344 6.20 4.14 12.18
N ILE A 345 5.00 4.32 11.65
CA ILE A 345 3.75 4.33 12.44
C ILE A 345 3.42 2.92 12.93
N VAL A 346 3.58 1.92 12.05
CA VAL A 346 3.24 0.52 12.34
C VAL A 346 4.02 -0.01 13.56
N PRO A 347 5.36 0.04 13.61
CA PRO A 347 6.09 -0.40 14.81
C PRO A 347 5.78 0.47 16.02
N PHE A 348 5.61 1.79 15.85
CA PHE A 348 5.30 2.69 16.96
C PHE A 348 4.00 2.31 17.66
N VAL A 349 2.91 2.18 16.90
CA VAL A 349 1.60 1.83 17.43
C VAL A 349 1.57 0.38 17.89
N SER A 350 2.10 -0.56 17.10
CA SER A 350 2.03 -1.99 17.41
C SER A 350 2.76 -2.30 18.72
N LEU A 351 3.98 -1.79 18.92
CA LEU A 351 4.75 -2.08 20.14
C LEU A 351 4.24 -1.36 21.38
N LEU A 352 3.61 -0.18 21.25
CA LEU A 352 3.04 0.55 22.38
C LEU A 352 1.65 0.06 22.79
N THR A 353 0.91 -0.59 21.89
CA THR A 353 -0.52 -0.92 22.12
C THR A 353 -0.88 -2.38 21.92
N GLY A 354 -0.01 -3.17 21.28
CA GLY A 354 -0.31 -4.52 20.81
C GLY A 354 -1.20 -4.59 19.57
N TYR A 355 -1.37 -3.48 18.83
CA TYR A 355 -2.22 -3.47 17.63
C TYR A 355 -1.64 -4.34 16.50
N ASP A 356 -2.51 -5.13 15.87
CA ASP A 356 -2.17 -5.99 14.73
C ASP A 356 -2.53 -5.29 13.41
N PHE A 357 -1.51 -5.03 12.60
CA PHE A 357 -1.62 -4.36 11.30
C PHE A 357 -1.77 -5.32 10.12
N THR A 358 -1.86 -6.63 10.35
CA THR A 358 -1.86 -7.65 9.29
C THR A 358 -2.95 -7.39 8.24
N ASN A 359 -4.16 -7.10 8.68
CA ASN A 359 -5.33 -6.87 7.82
C ASN A 359 -5.84 -5.42 7.84
N ASP A 360 -5.05 -4.50 8.40
CA ASP A 360 -5.53 -3.17 8.71
C ASP A 360 -4.42 -2.11 8.69
N TRP A 361 -3.93 -1.83 7.48
CA TRP A 361 -2.78 -0.96 7.24
C TRP A 361 -3.12 0.54 7.39
N PRO A 362 -2.20 1.42 7.84
CA PRO A 362 -2.46 2.86 7.89
C PRO A 362 -2.68 3.44 6.48
N ASP A 363 -3.81 4.11 6.27
CA ASP A 363 -4.08 4.83 5.02
C ASP A 363 -3.31 6.17 4.96
N PHE A 364 -3.40 6.90 3.84
CA PHE A 364 -2.85 8.25 3.77
C PHE A 364 -3.50 9.17 4.81
N LEU A 365 -2.68 10.02 5.44
CA LEU A 365 -3.07 10.86 6.58
C LEU A 365 -3.58 10.11 7.83
N ASP A 366 -3.57 8.78 7.84
CA ASP A 366 -3.86 8.01 9.05
C ASP A 366 -2.69 8.13 10.05
N GLY A 367 -2.99 7.99 11.34
CA GLY A 367 -2.02 8.28 12.38
C GLY A 367 -2.54 8.08 13.80
N CYS A 368 -1.63 8.27 14.75
CA CYS A 368 -1.92 8.21 16.18
C CYS A 368 -1.73 9.58 16.83
N ILE A 369 -2.32 9.78 18.01
CA ILE A 369 -2.16 11.01 18.79
C ILE A 369 -1.48 10.65 20.10
N LEU A 370 -0.32 11.23 20.37
CA LEU A 370 0.28 11.23 21.69
C LEU A 370 -0.22 12.45 22.45
N MET A 371 -1.01 12.25 23.50
CA MET A 371 -1.54 13.29 24.37
C MET A 371 -0.80 13.29 25.70
N ARG A 372 -0.51 14.48 26.22
CA ARG A 372 -0.10 14.68 27.62
C ARG A 372 -1.27 15.26 28.40
N ARG A 373 -1.57 14.65 29.56
CA ARG A 373 -2.58 15.09 30.53
C ARG A 373 -2.05 14.90 31.94
N ASP A 374 -1.96 15.98 32.71
CA ASP A 374 -1.48 15.96 34.10
C ASP A 374 -0.13 15.24 34.24
N GLY A 375 0.77 15.46 33.30
CA GLY A 375 2.09 14.82 33.25
C GLY A 375 2.10 13.34 32.86
N LYS A 376 0.96 12.75 32.50
CA LYS A 376 0.83 11.38 31.99
C LYS A 376 0.66 11.38 30.47
N TYR A 377 1.11 10.29 29.84
CA TYR A 377 1.05 10.13 28.39
C TYR A 377 -0.01 9.12 27.99
N PHE A 378 -0.76 9.45 26.94
CA PHE A 378 -1.80 8.61 26.37
C PHE A 378 -1.64 8.55 24.86
N LEU A 379 -1.58 7.35 24.30
CA LEU A 379 -1.58 7.16 22.85
C LEU A 379 -3.01 6.83 22.41
N TRP A 380 -3.56 7.64 21.52
CA TRP A 380 -4.81 7.34 20.85
C TRP A 380 -4.54 6.71 19.48
N TRP A 381 -5.25 5.62 19.19
CA TRP A 381 -5.27 4.95 17.89
C TRP A 381 -6.65 4.36 17.63
N ARG A 382 -7.28 4.76 16.51
CA ARG A 382 -8.54 4.19 15.98
C ARG A 382 -9.65 4.05 17.02
N GLY A 383 -9.93 5.15 17.72
CA GLY A 383 -11.01 5.25 18.69
C GLY A 383 -10.72 4.61 20.04
N ARG A 384 -9.47 4.15 20.28
CA ARG A 384 -9.02 3.63 21.56
C ARG A 384 -7.84 4.45 22.08
N GLU A 385 -7.76 4.52 23.40
CA GLU A 385 -6.70 5.22 24.11
C GLU A 385 -5.93 4.26 25.01
N TYR A 386 -4.61 4.39 25.02
CA TYR A 386 -3.68 3.53 25.74
C TYR A 386 -2.80 4.39 26.65
N PRO A 387 -2.78 4.16 27.97
CA PRO A 387 -1.83 4.84 28.84
C PRO A 387 -0.40 4.35 28.54
N ILE A 388 0.53 5.29 28.36
CA ILE A 388 1.93 4.99 28.02
C ILE A 388 2.85 5.42 29.16
N ALA A 389 3.80 4.56 29.51
CA ALA A 389 4.90 4.92 30.41
C ALA A 389 6.03 5.57 29.60
N ARG A 390 6.52 6.71 30.07
CA ARG A 390 7.75 7.34 29.54
C ARG A 390 8.98 6.60 30.05
#